data_AF-A0A6L2PAB7-F1
#
_entry.id   AF-A0A6L2PAB7-F1
#
_cell.length_a   1.000
_cell.length_b   1.000
_cell.length_c   1.000
_cell.angle_alpha   90.00
_cell.angle_beta   90.00
_cell.angle_gamma   90.00
#
_symmetry.space_group_name_H-M   'P 1'
#
loop_
_entity.id
_entity.type
_entity.pdbx_description
1 polymer ?
#
loop_
_entity_poly.entity_id
_entity_poly.type
_entity_poly.pdbx_seq_one_letter_code
_entity_poly.pdbx_strand_id
1 'polypeptide(L)'
;MSEAMKCLCNIISNSSCAQALSTKNHSLEAIVVWLQACKNLDIPYDIKFFTMKLLFLITALGEEVTPQLKSELVMRLTDTLDLILKEAGGAAGDEKRAVSSDVLDDQVALACEVLKALFNLARKSGEHEEHKEEERGQFLRLTFILHNLRLSKTQSSEKQHELHKHVVNMLMTMLHNCYERLVPPVRRNPQDPAKEFEYDGRNMEAVAKLLDFLDHKLDLTEQASNIFYSSTAEHR
;
A
#
# COMPACT_ATOMS: atom_id res chain seq x y z
N MET A 1 -7.77 25.18 0.41
CA MET A 1 -6.51 24.40 0.57
C MET A 1 -6.50 23.17 -0.32
N SER A 2 -7.54 22.33 -0.32
CA SER A 2 -7.69 21.16 -1.21
C SER A 2 -7.47 21.49 -2.71
N GLU A 3 -8.08 22.56 -3.22
CA GLU A 3 -7.95 22.96 -4.64
C GLU A 3 -6.51 23.32 -5.04
N ALA A 4 -5.74 23.93 -4.14
CA ALA A 4 -4.33 24.24 -4.41
C ALA A 4 -3.50 22.95 -4.54
N MET A 5 -3.78 21.93 -3.73
CA MET A 5 -3.08 20.64 -3.79
C MET A 5 -3.47 19.83 -5.02
N LYS A 6 -4.75 19.86 -5.41
CA LYS A 6 -5.23 19.28 -6.68
C LYS A 6 -4.51 19.91 -7.86
N CYS A 7 -4.44 21.25 -7.88
CA CYS A 7 -3.73 22.01 -8.91
C CYS A 7 -2.24 21.63 -8.94
N LEU A 8 -1.58 21.57 -7.78
CA LEU A 8 -0.17 21.21 -7.68
C LEU A 8 0.11 19.79 -8.19
N CYS A 9 -0.73 18.80 -7.81
CA CYS A 9 -0.64 17.45 -8.35
C CYS A 9 -0.72 17.44 -9.87
N ASN A 10 -1.70 18.15 -10.44
CA ASN A 10 -1.88 18.22 -11.89
C ASN A 10 -0.70 18.88 -12.60
N ILE A 11 -0.16 19.97 -12.03
CA ILE A 11 0.99 20.68 -12.58
C ILE A 11 2.22 19.76 -12.57
N ILE A 12 2.53 19.10 -11.45
CA ILE A 12 3.69 18.20 -11.33
C ILE A 12 3.54 16.99 -12.25
N SER A 13 2.34 16.43 -12.40
CA SER A 13 2.12 15.29 -13.31
C SER A 13 2.36 15.65 -14.78
N ASN A 14 2.15 16.90 -15.19
CA ASN A 14 2.17 17.29 -16.61
C ASN A 14 3.34 18.22 -17.01
N SER A 15 4.15 18.72 -16.08
CA SER A 15 5.22 19.66 -16.36
C SER A 15 6.57 19.19 -15.82
N SER A 16 7.51 18.92 -16.73
CA SER A 16 8.90 18.56 -16.38
C SER A 16 9.61 19.68 -15.61
N CYS A 17 9.30 20.94 -15.91
CA CYS A 17 9.83 22.08 -15.15
C CYS A 17 9.33 22.06 -13.70
N ALA A 18 8.03 21.80 -13.48
CA ALA A 18 7.48 21.69 -12.14
C ALA A 18 8.02 20.48 -11.38
N GLN A 19 8.25 19.36 -12.06
CA GLN A 19 8.91 18.18 -11.48
C GLN A 19 10.30 18.56 -10.95
N ALA A 20 11.13 19.21 -11.78
CA ALA A 20 12.48 19.62 -11.39
C ALA A 20 12.52 20.68 -10.28
N LEU A 21 11.47 21.50 -10.14
CA LEU A 21 11.32 22.45 -9.03
C LEU A 21 10.85 21.76 -7.74
N SER A 22 9.95 20.78 -7.86
CA SER A 22 9.39 20.07 -6.70
C SER A 22 10.46 19.29 -5.94
N THR A 23 11.47 18.79 -6.64
CA THR A 23 12.61 18.09 -6.04
C THR A 23 13.53 19.07 -5.29
N LYS A 24 13.90 20.18 -5.94
CA LYS A 24 14.84 21.18 -5.39
C LYS A 24 14.35 21.98 -4.19
N ASN A 25 13.03 22.04 -3.93
CA ASN A 25 12.44 22.98 -2.97
C ASN A 25 12.18 22.40 -1.57
N HIS A 26 12.87 21.31 -1.17
CA HIS A 26 12.63 20.63 0.11
C HIS A 26 11.14 20.28 0.35
N SER A 27 10.43 19.94 -0.74
CA SER A 27 8.99 19.70 -0.70
C SER A 27 8.65 18.48 0.15
N LEU A 28 9.54 17.48 0.19
CA LEU A 28 9.36 16.27 1.00
C LEU A 28 9.46 16.57 2.49
N GLU A 29 10.44 17.38 2.89
CA GLU A 29 10.63 17.82 4.26
C GLU A 29 9.43 18.64 4.75
N ALA A 30 8.91 19.53 3.90
CA ALA A 30 7.69 20.28 4.20
C ALA A 30 6.48 19.35 4.40
N ILE A 31 6.33 18.31 3.57
CA ILE A 31 5.28 17.29 3.73
C ILE A 31 5.47 16.51 5.03
N VAL A 32 6.70 16.18 5.43
CA VAL A 32 6.97 15.49 6.70
C VAL A 32 6.59 16.35 7.90
N VAL A 33 7.00 17.62 7.91
CA VAL A 33 6.60 18.58 8.95
C VAL A 33 5.08 18.72 9.00
N TRP A 34 4.43 18.74 7.83
CA TRP A 34 2.97 18.73 7.77
C TRP A 34 2.38 17.46 8.41
N LEU A 35 2.86 16.27 8.04
CA LEU A 35 2.43 15.00 8.62
C LEU A 35 2.65 14.93 10.14
N GLN A 36 3.70 15.57 10.66
CA GLN A 36 3.97 15.70 12.09
C GLN A 36 2.90 16.55 12.79
N ALA A 37 2.64 17.76 12.28
CA ALA A 37 1.66 18.67 12.86
C ALA A 37 0.24 18.09 12.82
N CYS A 38 -0.01 17.23 11.84
CA CYS A 38 -1.30 16.62 11.55
C CYS A 38 -1.69 15.44 12.45
N LYS A 39 -0.77 14.91 13.27
CA LYS A 39 -0.99 13.68 14.05
C LYS A 39 -2.19 13.74 15.01
N ASN A 40 -2.60 14.94 15.43
CA ASN A 40 -3.70 15.17 16.37
C ASN A 40 -4.84 16.03 15.80
N LEU A 41 -4.82 16.30 14.49
CA LEU A 41 -5.80 17.17 13.83
C LEU A 41 -6.77 16.35 12.99
N ASP A 42 -8.05 16.66 13.09
CA ASP A 42 -9.06 16.12 12.18
C ASP A 42 -8.94 16.79 10.81
N ILE A 43 -8.06 16.24 9.97
CA ILE A 43 -7.80 16.77 8.63
C ILE A 43 -8.81 16.20 7.64
N PRO A 44 -9.43 17.05 6.81
CA PRO A 44 -10.34 16.61 5.75
C PRO A 44 -9.70 15.55 4.84
N TYR A 45 -10.51 14.56 4.45
CA TYR A 45 -10.10 13.47 3.57
C TYR A 45 -9.36 13.95 2.32
N ASP A 46 -9.93 14.92 1.59
CA ASP A 46 -9.32 15.50 0.39
C ASP A 46 -7.87 15.93 0.63
N ILE A 47 -7.61 16.61 1.73
CA ILE A 47 -6.27 17.11 2.03
C ILE A 47 -5.34 15.93 2.30
N LYS A 48 -5.76 14.93 3.10
CA LYS A 48 -4.96 13.71 3.32
C LYS A 48 -4.65 13.01 1.99
N PHE A 49 -5.67 12.78 1.17
CA PHE A 49 -5.55 12.08 -0.11
C PHE A 49 -4.61 12.79 -1.08
N PHE A 50 -4.81 14.09 -1.30
CA PHE A 50 -3.94 14.84 -2.22
C PHE A 50 -2.52 15.04 -1.67
N THR A 51 -2.31 15.04 -0.34
CA THR A 51 -0.95 15.00 0.23
C THR A 51 -0.27 13.67 -0.15
N MET A 52 -0.95 12.54 0.04
CA MET A 52 -0.36 11.23 -0.28
C MET A 52 -0.10 11.07 -1.77
N LYS A 53 -1.01 11.57 -2.61
CA LYS A 53 -0.82 11.61 -4.06
C LYS A 53 0.38 12.47 -4.46
N LEU A 54 0.52 13.65 -3.86
CA LEU A 54 1.68 14.51 -4.08
C LEU A 54 2.99 13.84 -3.66
N LEU A 55 2.99 13.18 -2.50
CA LEU A 55 4.14 12.43 -2.00
C LEU A 55 4.51 11.28 -2.96
N PHE A 56 3.53 10.53 -3.44
CA PHE A 56 3.75 9.51 -4.48
C PHE A 56 4.39 10.12 -5.73
N LEU A 57 3.85 11.24 -6.24
CA LEU A 57 4.39 11.91 -7.42
C LEU A 57 5.85 12.32 -7.21
N ILE A 58 6.16 13.04 -6.13
CA ILE A 58 7.51 13.54 -5.87
C ILE A 58 8.49 12.38 -5.67
N THR A 59 8.11 11.35 -4.90
CA THR A 59 8.97 10.18 -4.69
C THR A 59 9.22 9.39 -5.98
N ALA A 60 8.28 9.41 -6.93
CA ALA A 60 8.43 8.79 -8.26
C ALA A 60 9.45 9.52 -9.14
N LEU A 61 9.70 10.82 -8.93
CA LEU A 61 10.64 11.63 -9.73
C LEU A 61 12.10 11.25 -9.54
N GLY A 62 12.40 10.33 -8.62
CA GLY A 62 13.73 9.72 -8.54
C GLY A 62 14.77 10.53 -7.76
N GLU A 63 14.40 11.62 -7.08
CA GLU A 63 15.35 12.35 -6.23
C GLU A 63 15.88 11.50 -5.08
N GLU A 64 17.15 11.71 -4.72
CA GLU A 64 17.77 11.11 -3.54
C GLU A 64 17.12 11.66 -2.27
N VAL A 65 16.38 10.79 -1.59
CA VAL A 65 15.82 11.09 -0.26
C VAL A 65 16.88 10.67 0.76
N THR A 66 17.22 11.56 1.68
CA THR A 66 18.19 11.22 2.75
C THR A 66 17.69 10.01 3.54
N PRO A 67 18.58 9.12 4.03
CA PRO A 67 18.16 7.92 4.78
C PRO A 67 17.27 8.25 5.99
N GLN A 68 17.58 9.35 6.69
CA GLN A 68 16.80 9.84 7.83
C GLN A 68 15.38 10.23 7.43
N LEU A 69 15.24 11.05 6.38
CA LEU A 69 13.94 11.49 5.87
C LEU A 69 13.12 10.31 5.33
N LYS A 70 13.77 9.36 4.66
CA LYS A 70 13.16 8.12 4.18
C LYS A 70 12.60 7.30 5.34
N SER A 71 13.40 7.01 6.36
CA SER A 71 12.97 6.21 7.52
C SER A 71 11.77 6.86 8.22
N GLU A 72 11.81 8.19 8.37
CA GLU A 72 10.71 8.95 8.94
C GLU A 72 9.44 8.88 8.08
N LEU A 73 9.54 9.04 6.76
CA LEU A 73 8.42 8.89 5.84
C LEU A 73 7.82 7.47 5.90
N VAL A 74 8.66 6.43 5.88
CA VAL A 74 8.20 5.04 5.96
C VAL A 74 7.44 4.78 7.25
N MET A 75 7.95 5.26 8.39
CA MET A 75 7.27 5.17 9.68
C MET A 75 5.90 5.84 9.65
N ARG A 76 5.81 7.07 9.14
CA ARG A 76 4.57 7.87 9.11
C ARG A 76 3.52 7.29 8.17
N LEU A 77 3.94 6.81 7.01
CA LEU A 77 3.06 6.16 6.06
C LEU A 77 2.55 4.82 6.61
N THR A 78 3.41 4.08 7.32
CA THR A 78 3.00 2.86 8.03
C THR A 78 1.97 3.16 9.13
N ASP A 79 2.16 4.25 9.90
CA ASP A 79 1.16 4.71 10.88
C ASP A 79 -0.17 5.08 10.22
N THR A 80 -0.12 5.71 9.04
CA THR A 80 -1.31 6.07 8.28
C THR A 80 -2.10 4.84 7.84
N LEU A 81 -1.43 3.79 7.35
CA LEU A 81 -2.10 2.53 7.00
C LEU A 81 -2.72 1.83 8.23
N ASP A 82 -2.01 1.84 9.35
CA ASP A 82 -2.53 1.28 10.61
C ASP A 82 -3.78 2.04 11.10
N LEU A 83 -3.80 3.37 10.95
CA LEU A 83 -4.97 4.18 11.27
C LEU A 83 -6.15 3.86 10.34
N ILE A 84 -5.92 3.74 9.03
CA ILE A 84 -6.96 3.35 8.05
C ILE A 84 -7.58 2.00 8.45
N LEU A 85 -6.77 1.02 8.82
CA LEU A 85 -7.25 -0.28 9.29
C LEU A 85 -8.08 -0.18 10.58
N LYS A 86 -7.65 0.65 11.54
CA LYS A 86 -8.37 0.86 12.80
C LYS A 86 -9.71 1.56 12.60
N GLU A 87 -9.75 2.54 11.71
CA GLU A 87 -11.00 3.22 11.33
C GLU A 87 -11.95 2.26 10.60
N ALA A 88 -11.41 1.39 9.72
CA ALA A 88 -12.20 0.39 9.02
C ALA A 88 -12.67 -0.76 9.92
N GLY A 89 -11.94 -1.10 10.99
CA GLY A 89 -12.26 -2.16 11.94
C GLY A 89 -13.24 -1.78 13.06
N GLY A 90 -13.74 -0.54 13.04
CA GLY A 90 -14.51 0.04 14.13
C GLY A 90 -13.58 0.47 15.27
N ALA A 91 -13.67 1.74 15.66
CA ALA A 91 -12.96 2.28 16.81
C ALA A 91 -13.07 1.33 18.02
N ALA A 92 -11.92 0.96 18.59
CA ALA A 92 -11.84 0.19 19.82
C ALA A 92 -12.73 0.86 20.90
N GLY A 93 -13.89 0.26 21.21
CA GLY A 93 -14.76 0.79 22.25
C GLY A 93 -16.21 0.32 22.29
N ASP A 94 -16.78 -0.26 21.23
CA ASP A 94 -18.21 -0.64 21.25
C ASP A 94 -18.44 -2.09 20.78
N GLU A 95 -18.57 -3.01 21.74
CA GLU A 95 -18.81 -4.46 21.55
C GLU A 95 -20.20 -4.81 20.95
N LYS A 96 -20.89 -3.87 20.28
CA LYS A 96 -22.28 -4.09 19.81
C LYS A 96 -22.59 -3.69 18.36
N ARG A 97 -21.59 -3.57 17.48
CA ARG A 97 -21.84 -3.53 16.03
C ARG A 97 -21.04 -4.59 15.28
N ALA A 98 -21.56 -5.81 15.28
CA ALA A 98 -21.33 -6.78 14.21
C ALA A 98 -22.16 -6.35 12.97
N VAL A 99 -21.75 -5.26 12.33
CA VAL A 99 -22.21 -4.90 10.98
C VAL A 99 -20.93 -4.78 10.16
N SER A 100 -20.82 -5.56 9.09
CA SER A 100 -19.65 -5.74 8.23
C SER A 100 -18.70 -4.53 8.21
N SER A 101 -17.55 -4.67 8.88
CA SER A 101 -16.50 -3.66 8.97
C SER A 101 -15.72 -3.62 7.67
N ASP A 102 -16.37 -3.14 6.62
CA ASP A 102 -15.79 -3.03 5.28
C ASP A 102 -15.01 -1.72 5.17
N VAL A 103 -13.83 -1.76 4.56
CA VAL A 103 -13.04 -0.57 4.26
C VAL A 103 -13.81 0.25 3.22
N LEU A 104 -14.07 1.53 3.54
CA LEU A 104 -14.77 2.43 2.64
C LEU A 104 -13.95 2.70 1.38
N ASP A 105 -14.59 2.98 0.24
CA ASP A 105 -13.88 3.23 -1.02
C ASP A 105 -12.85 4.36 -0.92
N ASP A 106 -13.18 5.43 -0.18
CA ASP A 106 -12.25 6.54 0.09
C ASP A 106 -11.02 6.09 0.87
N GLN A 107 -11.20 5.20 1.86
CA GLN A 107 -10.11 4.62 2.65
C GLN A 107 -9.26 3.68 1.80
N VAL A 108 -9.87 2.90 0.90
CA VAL A 108 -9.13 2.07 -0.08
C VAL A 108 -8.28 2.94 -0.99
N ALA A 109 -8.85 4.02 -1.53
CA ALA A 109 -8.14 4.94 -2.40
C ALA A 109 -6.96 5.61 -1.68
N LEU A 110 -7.16 6.07 -0.43
CA LEU A 110 -6.10 6.63 0.39
C LEU A 110 -5.00 5.60 0.69
N ALA A 111 -5.37 4.38 1.08
CA ALA A 111 -4.41 3.30 1.30
C ALA A 111 -3.59 3.01 0.05
N CYS A 112 -4.21 3.03 -1.14
CA CYS A 112 -3.51 2.85 -2.41
C CYS A 112 -2.47 3.95 -2.66
N GLU A 113 -2.78 5.23 -2.42
CA GLU A 113 -1.80 6.31 -2.56
C GLU A 113 -0.65 6.19 -1.56
N VAL A 114 -0.93 5.80 -0.31
CA VAL A 114 0.10 5.54 0.70
C VAL A 114 1.01 4.37 0.30
N LEU A 115 0.43 3.26 -0.17
CA LEU A 115 1.18 2.09 -0.65
C LEU A 115 2.06 2.41 -1.86
N LYS A 116 1.58 3.24 -2.80
CA LYS A 116 2.37 3.70 -3.95
C LYS A 116 3.59 4.52 -3.51
N ALA A 117 3.42 5.45 -2.56
CA ALA A 117 4.52 6.24 -2.01
C ALA A 117 5.54 5.35 -1.26
N LEU A 118 5.06 4.44 -0.42
CA LEU A 118 5.91 3.46 0.29
C LEU A 118 6.72 2.60 -0.69
N PHE A 119 6.10 2.11 -1.76
CA PHE A 119 6.77 1.31 -2.79
C PHE A 119 7.92 2.08 -3.44
N ASN A 120 7.70 3.35 -3.80
CA ASN A 120 8.75 4.20 -4.37
C ASN A 120 9.92 4.39 -3.40
N LEU A 121 9.64 4.59 -2.12
CA LEU A 121 10.66 4.75 -1.07
C LEU A 121 11.45 3.45 -0.83
N ALA A 122 10.77 2.30 -0.80
CA ALA A 122 11.39 1.00 -0.55
C ALA A 122 12.25 0.51 -1.74
N ARG A 123 11.80 0.75 -2.98
CA ARG A 123 12.55 0.36 -4.19
C ARG A 123 13.92 1.05 -4.28
N LYS A 124 14.03 2.30 -3.83
CA LYS A 124 15.29 3.06 -3.87
C LYS A 124 16.36 2.54 -2.91
N SER A 125 16.01 1.76 -1.90
CA SER A 125 16.97 1.11 -0.97
C SER A 125 17.59 -0.20 -1.48
N GLY A 126 17.30 -0.59 -2.73
CA GLY A 126 17.54 -1.94 -3.24
C GLY A 126 18.99 -2.42 -3.34
N GLU A 127 20.00 -1.61 -3.05
CA GLU A 127 21.40 -1.98 -3.32
C GLU A 127 22.21 -2.42 -2.09
N HIS A 128 21.76 -2.15 -0.87
CA HIS A 128 22.51 -2.49 0.36
C HIS A 128 21.63 -3.14 1.43
N GLU A 129 21.79 -4.45 1.63
CA GLU A 129 21.06 -5.26 2.63
C GLU A 129 21.34 -4.82 4.08
N GLU A 130 22.50 -4.22 4.37
CA GLU A 130 22.86 -3.76 5.73
C GLU A 130 21.91 -2.67 6.26
N HIS A 131 21.45 -1.75 5.40
CA HIS A 131 20.48 -0.72 5.77
C HIS A 131 19.09 -1.29 6.09
N LYS A 132 18.78 -2.49 5.61
CA LYS A 132 17.46 -3.10 5.81
C LYS A 132 17.34 -3.79 7.18
N GLU A 133 18.45 -4.18 7.83
CA GLU A 133 18.43 -4.72 9.20
C GLU A 133 18.08 -3.65 10.24
N GLU A 134 18.60 -2.42 10.11
CA GLU A 134 18.22 -1.29 10.97
C GLU A 134 16.72 -0.94 10.83
N GLU A 135 16.18 -1.09 9.62
CA GLU A 135 14.77 -0.85 9.29
C GLU A 135 13.87 -2.09 9.53
N ARG A 136 14.44 -3.23 9.97
CA ARG A 136 13.74 -4.53 10.04
C ARG A 136 12.46 -4.48 10.86
N GLY A 137 12.48 -3.80 12.01
CA GLY A 137 11.29 -3.65 12.87
C GLY A 137 10.14 -2.95 12.15
N GLN A 138 10.46 -1.95 11.31
CA GLN A 138 9.47 -1.20 10.53
C GLN A 138 8.89 -2.07 9.41
N PHE A 139 9.73 -2.82 8.68
CA PHE A 139 9.26 -3.72 7.63
C PHE A 139 8.43 -4.91 8.17
N LEU A 140 8.77 -5.43 9.35
CA LEU A 140 7.95 -6.46 10.02
C LEU A 140 6.56 -5.93 10.42
N ARG A 141 6.49 -4.68 10.92
CA ARG A 141 5.22 -4.02 11.21
C ARG A 141 4.43 -3.77 9.94
N LEU A 142 5.07 -3.25 8.89
CA LEU A 142 4.43 -3.02 7.61
C LEU A 142 3.89 -4.33 7.01
N THR A 143 4.66 -5.42 7.06
CA THR A 143 4.21 -6.74 6.58
C THR A 143 2.95 -7.22 7.31
N PHE A 144 2.87 -7.00 8.63
CA PHE A 144 1.66 -7.32 9.40
C PHE A 144 0.46 -6.45 8.96
N ILE A 145 0.67 -5.16 8.73
CA ILE A 145 -0.38 -4.26 8.22
C ILE A 145 -0.84 -4.67 6.81
N LEU A 146 0.09 -5.01 5.92
CA LEU A 146 -0.19 -5.49 4.57
C LEU A 146 -1.02 -6.77 4.58
N HIS A 147 -0.72 -7.70 5.48
CA HIS A 147 -1.51 -8.90 5.69
C HIS A 147 -2.96 -8.56 6.10
N ASN A 148 -3.14 -7.64 7.06
CA ASN A 148 -4.49 -7.21 7.47
C ASN A 148 -5.25 -6.48 6.35
N LEU A 149 -4.60 -5.55 5.63
CA LEU A 149 -5.20 -4.86 4.47
C LEU A 149 -5.67 -5.83 3.39
N ARG A 150 -4.94 -6.93 3.18
CA ARG A 150 -5.32 -7.96 2.22
C ARG A 150 -6.56 -8.74 2.65
N LEU A 151 -6.68 -9.02 3.95
CA LEU A 151 -7.83 -9.73 4.52
C LEU A 151 -9.06 -8.83 4.72
N SER A 152 -8.88 -7.51 4.67
CA SER A 152 -9.98 -6.54 4.74
C SER A 152 -10.99 -6.75 3.60
N LYS A 153 -12.27 -6.62 3.95
CA LYS A 153 -13.36 -6.56 2.97
C LYS A 153 -13.48 -5.14 2.44
N THR A 154 -13.75 -5.00 1.15
CA THR A 154 -13.96 -3.71 0.47
C THR A 154 -15.37 -3.68 -0.12
N GLN A 155 -15.88 -2.48 -0.45
CA GLN A 155 -17.25 -2.31 -0.94
C GLN A 155 -17.49 -2.96 -2.31
N SER A 156 -16.43 -3.15 -3.11
CA SER A 156 -16.49 -3.83 -4.41
C SER A 156 -15.27 -4.73 -4.66
N SER A 157 -15.44 -5.70 -5.56
CA SER A 157 -14.37 -6.60 -6.00
C SER A 157 -13.29 -5.84 -6.81
N GLU A 158 -13.67 -4.82 -7.59
CA GLU A 158 -12.71 -3.97 -8.30
C GLU A 158 -11.76 -3.24 -7.34
N LYS A 159 -12.31 -2.66 -6.26
CA LYS A 159 -11.53 -2.00 -5.21
C LYS A 159 -10.65 -2.99 -4.44
N GLN A 160 -11.15 -4.20 -4.23
CA GLN A 160 -10.36 -5.28 -3.64
C GLN A 160 -9.13 -5.60 -4.51
N HIS A 161 -9.33 -5.71 -5.82
CA HIS A 161 -8.25 -6.00 -6.78
C HIS A 161 -7.24 -4.85 -6.86
N GLU A 162 -7.72 -3.60 -6.86
CA GLU A 162 -6.87 -2.40 -6.84
C GLU A 162 -5.97 -2.39 -5.59
N LEU A 163 -6.55 -2.62 -4.41
CA LEU A 163 -5.82 -2.68 -3.15
C LEU A 163 -4.81 -3.83 -3.15
N HIS A 164 -5.24 -5.04 -3.54
CA HIS A 164 -4.39 -6.22 -3.58
C HIS A 164 -3.19 -6.03 -4.50
N LYS A 165 -3.37 -5.40 -5.67
CA LYS A 165 -2.26 -5.05 -6.57
C LYS A 165 -1.18 -4.24 -5.85
N HIS A 166 -1.58 -3.22 -5.11
CA HIS A 166 -0.62 -2.36 -4.39
C HIS A 166 0.00 -3.05 -3.17
N VAL A 167 -0.76 -3.89 -2.46
CA VAL A 167 -0.24 -4.73 -1.38
C VAL A 167 0.82 -5.71 -1.89
N VAL A 168 0.54 -6.41 -3.01
CA VAL A 168 1.49 -7.35 -3.63
C VAL A 168 2.76 -6.61 -4.07
N ASN A 169 2.63 -5.47 -4.75
CA ASN A 169 3.78 -4.66 -5.14
C ASN A 169 4.65 -4.28 -3.92
N MET A 170 4.01 -3.89 -2.82
CA MET A 170 4.75 -3.57 -1.59
C MET A 170 5.45 -4.80 -1.02
N LEU A 171 4.76 -5.95 -0.95
CA LEU A 171 5.35 -7.20 -0.47
C LEU A 171 6.60 -7.57 -1.28
N MET A 172 6.58 -7.40 -2.62
CA MET A 172 7.73 -7.67 -3.49
C MET A 172 8.96 -6.79 -3.20
N THR A 173 8.82 -5.69 -2.45
CA THR A 173 9.94 -4.84 -2.02
C THR A 173 10.46 -5.18 -0.62
N MET A 174 9.81 -6.08 0.10
CA MET A 174 10.17 -6.45 1.47
C MET A 174 11.35 -7.42 1.52
N LEU A 175 12.01 -7.46 2.68
CA LEU A 175 13.03 -8.46 2.98
C LEU A 175 12.47 -9.89 2.97
N HIS A 176 13.29 -10.85 2.53
CA HIS A 176 12.96 -12.28 2.48
C HIS A 176 12.59 -12.87 3.85
N ASN A 177 13.12 -12.30 4.94
CA ASN A 177 12.83 -12.74 6.31
C ASN A 177 11.49 -12.21 6.87
N CYS A 178 10.81 -11.30 6.17
CA CYS A 178 9.54 -10.72 6.64
C CYS A 178 8.32 -11.58 6.27
N TYR A 179 8.45 -12.48 5.29
CA TYR A 179 7.34 -13.30 4.78
C TYR A 179 6.85 -14.38 5.76
N GLU A 180 7.61 -14.69 6.83
CA GLU A 180 7.12 -15.61 7.86
C GLU A 180 5.79 -15.14 8.47
N ARG A 181 5.55 -13.82 8.51
CA ARG A 181 4.28 -13.24 8.99
C ARG A 181 3.11 -13.44 8.04
N LEU A 182 3.35 -13.75 6.76
CA LEU A 182 2.28 -14.12 5.84
C LEU A 182 1.75 -15.53 6.13
N VAL A 183 2.58 -16.41 6.71
CA VAL A 183 2.20 -17.81 6.96
C VAL A 183 2.24 -18.11 8.46
N PRO A 184 1.36 -17.46 9.26
CA PRO A 184 1.37 -17.61 10.70
C PRO A 184 1.00 -19.05 11.10
N PRO A 185 1.47 -19.53 12.26
CA PRO A 185 1.08 -20.84 12.77
C PRO A 185 -0.43 -20.87 13.01
N VAL A 186 -1.07 -21.99 12.71
CA VAL A 186 -2.49 -22.18 13.00
C VAL A 186 -2.70 -22.25 14.51
N ARG A 187 -3.44 -21.28 15.05
CA ARG A 187 -3.93 -21.33 16.43
C ARG A 187 -5.30 -22.00 16.42
N ARG A 188 -5.33 -23.30 16.71
CA ARG A 188 -6.55 -24.10 16.79
C ARG A 188 -6.62 -24.85 18.11
N ASN A 189 -7.82 -24.99 18.65
CA ASN A 189 -8.05 -26.02 19.66
C ASN A 189 -8.08 -27.39 18.96
N PRO A 190 -7.65 -28.47 19.62
CA PRO A 190 -7.62 -29.82 19.01
C PRO A 190 -8.98 -30.33 18.52
N GLN A 191 -10.09 -29.71 18.95
CA GLN A 191 -11.44 -30.09 18.56
C GLN A 191 -11.98 -29.34 17.32
N ASP A 192 -11.30 -28.29 16.84
CA ASP A 192 -11.77 -27.55 15.67
C ASP A 192 -11.41 -28.30 14.37
N PRO A 193 -12.32 -28.36 13.38
CA PRO A 193 -12.00 -28.94 12.09
C PRO A 193 -10.85 -28.19 11.41
N ALA A 194 -10.06 -28.91 10.60
CA ALA A 194 -9.01 -28.30 9.80
C ALA A 194 -9.61 -27.21 8.88
N LYS A 195 -9.01 -26.02 8.87
CA LYS A 195 -9.42 -24.94 7.98
C LYS A 195 -9.00 -25.27 6.54
N GLU A 196 -9.75 -24.75 5.57
CA GLU A 196 -9.54 -24.96 4.13
C GLU A 196 -8.10 -24.63 3.68
N PHE A 197 -7.47 -23.63 4.29
CA PHE A 197 -6.12 -23.16 3.94
C PHE A 197 -5.07 -23.55 4.99
N GLU A 198 -5.03 -24.80 5.44
CA GLU A 198 -4.00 -25.30 6.37
C GLU A 198 -2.99 -26.22 5.66
N TYR A 199 -1.69 -25.96 5.87
CA TYR A 199 -0.61 -26.87 5.43
C TYR A 199 0.54 -26.82 6.42
N ASP A 200 1.03 -28.00 6.85
CA ASP A 200 2.13 -28.16 7.81
C ASP A 200 1.96 -27.32 9.09
N GLY A 201 0.74 -27.28 9.64
CA GLY A 201 0.43 -26.51 10.85
C GLY A 201 0.48 -24.98 10.68
N ARG A 202 0.57 -24.47 9.44
CA ARG A 202 0.55 -23.04 9.13
C ARG A 202 -0.69 -22.64 8.31
N ASN A 203 -1.11 -21.39 8.49
CA ASN A 203 -2.20 -20.78 7.75
C ASN A 203 -1.69 -20.31 6.37
N MET A 204 -2.20 -20.94 5.31
CA MET A 204 -1.87 -20.67 3.91
C MET A 204 -2.87 -19.76 3.21
N GLU A 205 -3.83 -19.15 3.90
CA GLU A 205 -4.82 -18.24 3.32
C GLU A 205 -4.14 -17.06 2.60
N ALA A 206 -3.01 -16.59 3.15
CA ALA A 206 -2.15 -15.58 2.54
C ALA A 206 -1.50 -16.03 1.23
N VAL A 207 -1.13 -17.31 1.12
CA VAL A 207 -0.53 -17.86 -0.08
C VAL A 207 -1.61 -18.12 -1.13
N ALA A 208 -2.77 -18.66 -0.71
CA ALA A 208 -3.89 -18.96 -1.59
C ALA A 208 -4.37 -17.73 -2.39
N LYS A 209 -4.71 -16.59 -1.75
CA LYS A 209 -5.09 -15.41 -2.55
C LYS A 209 -3.95 -14.79 -3.35
N LEU A 210 -2.67 -15.07 -3.03
CA LEU A 210 -1.57 -14.63 -3.90
C LEU A 210 -1.54 -15.46 -5.19
N LEU A 211 -1.83 -16.76 -5.10
CA LEU A 211 -2.03 -17.63 -6.26
C LEU A 211 -3.26 -17.21 -7.06
N ASP A 212 -4.41 -16.97 -6.41
CA ASP A 212 -5.61 -16.47 -7.08
C ASP A 212 -5.33 -15.15 -7.84
N PHE A 213 -4.57 -14.24 -7.21
CA PHE A 213 -4.16 -12.98 -7.83
C PHE A 213 -3.22 -13.20 -9.03
N LEU A 214 -2.28 -14.14 -8.92
CA LEU A 214 -1.36 -14.48 -10.00
C LEU A 214 -2.11 -15.06 -11.20
N ASP A 215 -2.99 -16.04 -10.98
CA ASP A 215 -3.79 -16.66 -12.04
C ASP A 215 -4.64 -15.61 -12.75
N HIS A 216 -5.34 -14.74 -12.01
CA HIS A 216 -6.10 -13.63 -12.59
C HIS A 216 -5.22 -12.67 -13.41
N LYS A 217 -3.97 -12.42 -13.01
CA LYS A 217 -3.04 -11.56 -13.79
C LYS A 217 -2.55 -12.24 -15.06
N LEU A 218 -2.32 -13.55 -15.02
CA LEU A 218 -1.93 -14.33 -16.18
C LEU A 218 -3.07 -14.37 -17.21
N ASP A 219 -4.30 -14.64 -16.76
CA ASP A 219 -5.50 -14.65 -17.62
C ASP A 219 -5.70 -13.31 -18.36
N LEU A 220 -5.58 -12.18 -17.64
CA LEU A 220 -5.66 -10.85 -18.25
C LEU A 220 -4.57 -10.61 -19.30
N THR A 221 -3.37 -11.13 -19.06
CA THR A 221 -2.22 -10.97 -19.96
C THR A 221 -2.40 -11.81 -21.23
N GLU A 222 -2.93 -13.02 -21.10
CA GLU A 222 -3.28 -13.89 -22.23
C GLU A 222 -4.41 -13.28 -23.06
N GLN A 223 -5.46 -12.77 -22.42
CA GLN A 223 -6.57 -12.09 -23.09
C GLN A 223 -6.10 -10.85 -23.86
N ALA A 224 -5.26 -10.01 -23.25
CA ALA A 224 -4.69 -8.84 -23.91
C ALA A 224 -3.79 -9.23 -25.11
N SER A 225 -3.02 -10.30 -24.98
CA SER A 225 -2.19 -10.84 -26.07
C SER A 225 -3.07 -11.34 -27.23
N ASN A 226 -4.14 -12.09 -26.93
CA ASN A 226 -5.07 -12.61 -27.93
C ASN A 226 -5.83 -11.51 -28.67
N ILE A 227 -6.19 -10.41 -27.99
CA ILE A 227 -6.78 -9.21 -28.62
C ILE A 227 -5.78 -8.52 -29.56
N PHE A 228 -4.51 -8.44 -29.18
CA PHE A 228 -3.46 -7.86 -30.02
C PHE A 228 -3.20 -8.70 -31.29
N TYR A 229 -3.19 -10.03 -31.17
CA TYR A 229 -3.05 -10.94 -32.31
C TYR A 229 -4.28 -10.95 -33.23
N SER A 230 -5.49 -10.82 -32.70
CA SER A 230 -6.72 -10.74 -33.52
C SER A 230 -6.86 -9.39 -34.24
N SER A 231 -6.51 -8.27 -33.59
CA SER A 231 -6.54 -6.94 -34.22
C SER A 231 -5.47 -6.76 -35.31
N THR A 232 -4.33 -7.46 -35.23
CA THR A 232 -3.29 -7.44 -36.27
C THR A 232 -3.58 -8.38 -37.45
N ALA A 233 -4.45 -9.38 -37.26
CA ALA A 233 -4.91 -10.28 -38.31
C ALA A 233 -5.99 -9.63 -39.21
N GLU A 234 -6.79 -8.69 -38.69
CA GLU A 234 -7.84 -7.99 -39.45
C GLU A 234 -7.30 -6.84 -40.33
N HIS A 235 -5.99 -6.56 -40.33
CA HIS A 235 -5.35 -5.52 -41.15
C HIS A 235 -4.33 -6.09 -42.15
N ARG A 236 -4.41 -7.38 -42.48
CA ARG A 236 -3.69 -8.02 -43.59
C ARG A 236 -4.66 -8.62 -44.59
#